data_AF-T0Q1N0-F1
#
_entry.id   AF-T0Q1N0-F1
#
_cell.length_a   1.000
_cell.length_b   1.000
_cell.length_c   1.000
_cell.angle_alpha   90.00
_cell.angle_beta   90.00
_cell.angle_gamma   90.00
#
_symmetry.space_group_name_H-M   'P 1'
#
loop_
_entity.id
_entity.type
_entity.pdbx_description
1 polymer ?
#
loop_
_entity_poly.entity_id
_entity_poly.type
_entity_poly.pdbx_seq_one_letter_code
_entity_poly.pdbx_strand_id
1 'polypeptide(L)'
;MSDSDCEEYVPDHSKRRIVVEIASDSDDDNLLNVTPVKRRRVGASQATSPPSGTDSPLRRRPIRRALASPPKEDKDGVVHLDDSSSDEDDNDIEIQMKLANDPVLQRTQAILRKVQPVDVVATDVSHSTAFSGDDAMITLAVQWISLSGSEQTERIRMPQTATFDTLLSKFCECHDLVPAGVRFVYDGVAIELGDTPERYDLEDNDVVNAIVDSAAAYVASKSPAKSMAKSPAKSPAKDIIRVKVRRTGGKIEIYRISSSMPVQKLLLSFCNVHKLSPDDVTLKLLGDTLELDKPISHYSLDSTDVVEAACDQAIAEDPTAVSVNLRFLPSTETEAFKISTTALVKTLVQKVCAKRHLDPAHVRFKIDGELMHPDQPFSQYDLEGDELIDVVLS
;
A
#
# COMPACT_ATOMS: atom_id res chain seq x y z
N MET A 1 -36.90 70.76 24.13
CA MET A 1 -36.02 70.30 25.23
C MET A 1 -36.53 68.93 25.60
N SER A 2 -35.98 67.82 25.14
CA SER A 2 -34.60 67.58 24.72
C SER A 2 -34.55 66.40 23.76
N ASP A 3 -33.79 66.54 22.68
CA ASP A 3 -33.37 65.47 21.77
C ASP A 3 -32.34 64.58 22.48
N SER A 4 -32.48 63.26 22.37
CA SER A 4 -31.50 62.27 22.82
C SER A 4 -30.87 61.62 21.59
N ASP A 5 -29.64 62.03 21.30
CA ASP A 5 -28.75 61.41 20.33
C ASP A 5 -28.37 59.98 20.76
N CYS A 6 -28.62 59.02 19.88
CA CYS A 6 -28.06 57.68 19.94
C CYS A 6 -26.82 57.65 19.05
N GLU A 7 -25.63 57.81 19.63
CA GLU A 7 -24.36 57.62 18.91
C GLU A 7 -24.09 56.12 18.65
N GLU A 8 -23.92 55.82 17.38
CA GLU A 8 -23.65 54.52 16.78
C GLU A 8 -22.16 54.18 16.88
N TYR A 9 -21.84 53.07 17.56
CA TYR A 9 -20.46 52.59 17.72
C TYR A 9 -20.01 51.82 16.47
N VAL A 10 -19.01 52.35 15.76
CA VAL A 10 -18.34 51.67 14.63
C VAL A 10 -16.95 51.19 15.08
N PRO A 11 -16.66 49.88 15.08
CA PRO A 11 -15.31 49.39 15.39
C PRO A 11 -14.35 49.59 14.21
N ASP A 12 -13.26 50.32 14.45
CA ASP A 12 -12.14 50.49 13.50
C ASP A 12 -11.17 49.31 13.58
N HIS A 13 -10.98 48.61 12.47
CA HIS A 13 -10.04 47.49 12.34
C HIS A 13 -8.71 47.97 11.73
N SER A 14 -7.92 48.70 12.51
CA SER A 14 -6.54 49.02 12.15
C SER A 14 -5.61 47.79 12.30
N LYS A 15 -5.29 47.15 11.18
CA LYS A 15 -4.34 46.03 11.06
C LYS A 15 -2.91 46.49 11.38
N ARG A 16 -2.33 46.06 12.51
CA ARG A 16 -0.89 46.21 12.80
C ARG A 16 -0.09 45.21 11.96
N ARG A 17 0.75 45.71 11.04
CA ARG A 17 1.82 44.93 10.39
C ARG A 17 2.95 44.76 11.40
N ILE A 18 3.21 43.53 11.82
CA ILE A 18 4.41 43.16 12.59
C ILE A 18 5.50 42.87 11.55
N VAL A 19 6.53 43.72 11.52
CA VAL A 19 7.78 43.48 10.80
C VAL A 19 8.75 42.92 11.84
N VAL A 20 9.19 41.67 11.66
CA VAL A 20 10.27 41.08 12.45
C VAL A 20 11.53 41.21 11.61
N GLU A 21 12.39 42.16 11.99
CA GLU A 21 13.77 42.24 11.51
C GLU A 21 14.61 41.23 12.30
N ILE A 22 15.27 40.32 11.60
CA ILE A 22 16.23 39.39 12.16
C ILE A 22 17.61 40.05 11.98
N ALA A 23 18.13 40.64 13.05
CA ALA A 23 19.49 41.14 13.07
C ALA A 23 20.45 39.94 13.13
N SER A 24 21.24 39.81 12.07
CA SER A 24 22.45 39.01 11.97
C SER A 24 23.49 39.61 12.90
N ASP A 25 23.91 38.88 13.93
CA ASP A 25 25.08 39.24 14.73
C ASP A 25 26.12 38.13 14.61
N SER A 26 27.31 38.59 14.29
CA SER A 26 28.49 37.92 13.82
C SER A 26 29.58 38.47 14.71
N ASP A 27 30.21 37.65 15.54
CA ASP A 27 31.60 37.90 15.93
C ASP A 27 32.26 36.66 16.52
N ASP A 28 33.49 36.48 16.05
CA ASP A 28 34.52 35.54 16.46
C ASP A 28 34.85 35.65 17.96
N ASP A 29 35.30 34.55 18.57
CA ASP A 29 36.68 34.50 19.09
C ASP A 29 37.07 33.15 19.71
N ASN A 30 38.32 32.78 19.39
CA ASN A 30 39.17 31.77 19.99
C ASN A 30 39.11 31.75 21.53
N LEU A 31 39.30 30.57 22.15
CA LEU A 31 40.21 30.42 23.30
C LEU A 31 40.54 28.93 23.58
N LEU A 32 41.83 28.61 23.45
CA LEU A 32 42.52 27.44 23.99
C LEU A 32 42.42 27.41 25.53
N ASN A 33 42.28 26.21 26.12
CA ASN A 33 42.76 25.81 27.47
C ASN A 33 42.60 24.28 27.59
N VAL A 34 43.65 23.46 27.40
CA VAL A 34 44.64 23.02 28.39
C VAL A 34 44.02 22.48 29.71
N THR A 35 44.04 21.14 29.81
CA THR A 35 44.00 20.15 30.93
C THR A 35 44.35 20.64 32.37
N PRO A 36 44.08 19.93 33.52
CA PRO A 36 44.18 18.46 33.70
C PRO A 36 43.37 17.73 34.85
N VAL A 37 43.40 16.38 34.81
CA VAL A 37 43.53 15.39 35.92
C VAL A 37 42.50 15.32 37.09
N LYS A 38 41.87 14.14 37.24
CA LYS A 38 41.80 13.32 38.49
C LYS A 38 41.16 11.95 38.19
N ARG A 39 41.93 10.86 38.11
CA ARG A 39 42.33 9.92 39.18
C ARG A 39 41.16 9.29 39.98
N ARG A 40 40.92 8.00 39.73
CA ARG A 40 40.66 6.93 40.72
C ARG A 40 41.03 5.59 40.05
N ARG A 41 42.22 5.04 40.23
CA ARG A 41 42.85 4.33 41.38
C ARG A 41 42.22 2.95 41.71
N VAL A 42 42.87 1.93 41.11
CA VAL A 42 43.44 0.67 41.67
C VAL A 42 42.57 -0.56 41.92
N GLY A 43 43.03 -1.64 41.27
CA GLY A 43 43.20 -3.02 41.75
C GLY A 43 43.59 -3.91 40.56
N ALA A 44 44.86 -4.02 40.13
CA ALA A 44 45.87 -5.00 40.55
C ALA A 44 45.29 -6.44 40.59
N SER A 45 45.68 -7.37 39.71
CA SER A 45 46.99 -8.06 39.67
C SER A 45 47.38 -8.41 38.21
N GLN A 46 48.56 -8.08 37.69
CA GLN A 46 49.80 -8.90 37.66
C GLN A 46 49.53 -10.41 37.50
N ALA A 47 50.11 -11.12 36.52
CA ALA A 47 51.52 -11.10 36.18
C ALA A 47 51.85 -11.66 34.76
N THR A 48 52.94 -11.09 34.21
CA THR A 48 54.05 -11.75 33.49
C THR A 48 53.85 -12.44 32.12
N SER A 49 54.00 -11.63 31.07
CA SER A 49 55.09 -11.61 30.04
C SER A 49 55.62 -12.90 29.34
N PRO A 50 56.18 -12.75 28.10
CA PRO A 50 56.18 -13.69 26.96
C PRO A 50 57.62 -14.23 26.70
N PRO A 51 58.20 -14.42 25.48
CA PRO A 51 57.72 -14.71 24.10
C PRO A 51 58.51 -15.85 23.40
N SER A 52 58.06 -16.31 22.23
CA SER A 52 58.86 -16.82 21.07
C SER A 52 57.88 -17.42 20.06
N GLY A 53 57.98 -17.25 18.75
CA GLY A 53 59.17 -17.18 17.90
C GLY A 53 59.32 -18.52 17.17
N THR A 54 59.57 -18.47 15.85
CA THR A 54 59.77 -19.58 14.89
C THR A 54 58.46 -20.04 14.19
N ASP A 55 58.21 -19.76 12.90
CA ASP A 55 58.96 -20.00 11.65
C ASP A 55 58.74 -21.43 11.10
N SER A 56 58.63 -21.50 9.77
CA SER A 56 58.79 -22.69 8.90
C SER A 56 57.57 -23.56 8.47
N PRO A 57 57.66 -24.26 7.30
CA PRO A 57 56.77 -24.01 6.16
C PRO A 57 56.27 -25.28 5.43
N LEU A 58 55.62 -25.09 4.26
CA LEU A 58 55.54 -25.99 3.10
C LEU A 58 55.12 -27.46 3.32
N ARG A 59 53.94 -27.83 2.76
CA ARG A 59 53.79 -29.14 2.12
C ARG A 59 52.89 -29.10 0.88
N ARG A 60 53.55 -28.98 -0.27
CA ARG A 60 53.06 -29.49 -1.56
C ARG A 60 52.97 -31.02 -1.48
N ARG A 61 51.90 -31.60 -2.03
CA ARG A 61 51.95 -32.89 -2.73
C ARG A 61 51.17 -32.78 -4.04
N PRO A 62 51.82 -33.03 -5.19
CA PRO A 62 51.17 -33.34 -6.45
C PRO A 62 51.01 -34.87 -6.60
N ILE A 63 50.21 -35.34 -7.57
CA ILE A 63 50.54 -36.42 -8.54
C ILE A 63 49.29 -36.88 -9.32
N ARG A 64 49.37 -36.70 -10.66
CA ARG A 64 48.97 -37.54 -11.83
C ARG A 64 47.55 -38.12 -11.88
N ARG A 65 46.73 -37.93 -12.93
CA ARG A 65 46.88 -38.10 -14.41
C ARG A 65 47.17 -39.54 -14.88
N ALA A 66 46.14 -40.22 -15.39
CA ALA A 66 46.14 -41.20 -16.50
C ALA A 66 44.66 -41.52 -16.81
N LEU A 67 44.10 -41.16 -17.98
CA LEU A 67 44.24 -41.74 -19.33
C LEU A 67 43.27 -42.91 -19.59
N ALA A 68 42.45 -42.70 -20.64
CA ALA A 68 41.88 -43.66 -21.59
C ALA A 68 40.80 -44.63 -21.05
N SER A 69 39.77 -45.07 -21.77
CA SER A 69 39.08 -44.78 -23.04
C SER A 69 37.90 -45.81 -23.11
N PRO A 70 36.91 -45.68 -24.01
CA PRO A 70 35.62 -46.42 -24.04
C PRO A 70 35.76 -47.74 -24.85
N PRO A 71 34.75 -48.39 -25.50
CA PRO A 71 33.27 -48.27 -25.52
C PRO A 71 32.52 -49.65 -25.44
N LYS A 72 31.18 -49.66 -25.32
CA LYS A 72 30.19 -50.64 -25.86
C LYS A 72 28.82 -49.94 -25.83
N GLU A 73 28.18 -49.51 -26.92
CA GLU A 73 27.57 -50.22 -28.06
C GLU A 73 26.57 -51.35 -27.71
N ASP A 74 25.46 -51.34 -28.48
CA ASP A 74 24.24 -52.15 -28.49
C ASP A 74 23.06 -51.61 -27.65
N LYS A 75 21.80 -51.50 -28.13
CA LYS A 75 21.16 -51.78 -29.43
C LYS A 75 19.71 -51.24 -29.36
N ASP A 76 19.20 -50.81 -30.51
CA ASP A 76 17.83 -50.97 -31.03
C ASP A 76 16.60 -50.70 -30.14
N GLY A 77 15.84 -49.69 -30.54
CA GLY A 77 14.50 -49.42 -30.03
C GLY A 77 13.78 -48.33 -30.81
N VAL A 78 13.66 -48.49 -32.13
CA VAL A 78 12.74 -47.70 -32.95
C VAL A 78 11.32 -48.09 -32.56
N VAL A 79 10.56 -47.17 -31.97
CA VAL A 79 9.11 -47.31 -31.80
C VAL A 79 8.45 -46.21 -32.63
N HIS A 80 7.99 -46.61 -33.82
CA HIS A 80 6.95 -45.90 -34.55
C HIS A 80 5.64 -46.09 -33.77
N LEU A 81 4.96 -45.00 -33.44
CA LEU A 81 3.56 -45.02 -33.04
C LEU A 81 2.80 -44.06 -33.96
N ASP A 82 2.40 -44.62 -35.09
CA ASP A 82 1.21 -44.17 -35.81
C ASP A 82 0.11 -45.18 -35.43
N ASP A 83 -1.01 -44.74 -34.84
CA ASP A 83 -2.39 -44.97 -35.34
C ASP A 83 -3.47 -44.52 -34.33
N SER A 84 -4.47 -43.83 -34.89
CA SER A 84 -5.89 -43.68 -34.55
C SER A 84 -6.46 -44.09 -33.17
N SER A 85 -7.20 -43.15 -32.55
CA SER A 85 -8.62 -43.38 -32.18
C SER A 85 -9.33 -42.04 -31.91
N SER A 86 -10.15 -41.62 -32.87
CA SER A 86 -11.02 -40.43 -32.82
C SER A 86 -12.46 -40.92 -32.60
N ASP A 87 -12.78 -41.41 -31.40
CA ASP A 87 -14.09 -41.99 -31.07
C ASP A 87 -14.62 -41.58 -29.68
N GLU A 88 -14.16 -40.45 -29.10
CA GLU A 88 -14.63 -40.00 -27.78
C GLU A 88 -15.70 -38.88 -27.80
N ASP A 89 -15.97 -38.25 -28.96
CA ASP A 89 -16.90 -37.10 -29.03
C ASP A 89 -18.39 -37.49 -29.18
N ASP A 90 -18.70 -38.71 -29.61
CA ASP A 90 -20.10 -39.12 -29.87
C ASP A 90 -20.89 -39.40 -28.58
N ASN A 91 -20.21 -39.79 -27.49
CA ASN A 91 -20.86 -40.06 -26.22
C ASN A 91 -21.36 -38.78 -25.52
N ASP A 92 -20.64 -37.67 -25.66
CA ASP A 92 -21.01 -36.40 -25.00
C ASP A 92 -22.24 -35.75 -25.64
N ILE A 93 -22.40 -35.91 -26.97
CA ILE A 93 -23.59 -35.45 -27.70
C ILE A 93 -24.82 -36.27 -27.28
N GLU A 94 -24.68 -37.59 -27.13
CA GLU A 94 -25.79 -38.46 -26.71
C GLU A 94 -26.22 -38.18 -25.26
N ILE A 95 -25.27 -37.92 -24.35
CA ILE A 95 -25.56 -37.58 -22.96
C ILE A 95 -26.27 -36.22 -22.87
N GLN A 96 -25.83 -35.20 -23.62
CA GLN A 96 -26.53 -33.91 -23.68
C GLN A 96 -27.95 -34.03 -24.24
N MET A 97 -28.15 -34.85 -25.27
CA MET A 97 -29.47 -35.07 -25.86
C MET A 97 -30.42 -35.83 -24.92
N LYS A 98 -29.90 -36.74 -24.08
CA LYS A 98 -30.67 -37.43 -23.04
C LYS A 98 -31.04 -36.51 -21.87
N LEU A 99 -30.15 -35.60 -21.46
CA LEU A 99 -30.43 -34.60 -20.42
C LEU A 99 -31.47 -33.58 -20.86
N ALA A 100 -31.46 -33.15 -22.12
CA ALA A 100 -32.45 -32.20 -22.67
C ALA A 100 -33.88 -32.78 -22.70
N ASN A 101 -33.99 -34.11 -22.85
CA ASN A 101 -35.25 -34.84 -22.91
C ASN A 101 -35.65 -35.48 -21.57
N ASP A 102 -34.91 -35.24 -20.49
CA ASP A 102 -35.24 -35.79 -19.18
C ASP A 102 -36.51 -35.10 -18.62
N PRO A 103 -37.61 -35.84 -18.42
CA PRO A 103 -38.89 -35.28 -17.98
C PRO A 103 -38.84 -34.78 -16.54
N VAL A 104 -37.91 -35.26 -15.70
CA VAL A 104 -37.72 -34.78 -14.32
C VAL A 104 -37.09 -33.39 -14.34
N LEU A 105 -36.07 -33.21 -15.18
CA LEU A 105 -35.37 -31.93 -15.38
C LEU A 105 -36.27 -30.86 -15.99
N GLN A 106 -37.10 -31.22 -16.97
CA GLN A 106 -38.10 -30.31 -17.52
C GLN A 106 -39.15 -29.90 -16.46
N ARG A 107 -39.53 -30.84 -15.58
CA ARG A 107 -40.51 -30.57 -14.51
C ARG A 107 -39.92 -29.66 -13.42
N THR A 108 -38.66 -29.82 -13.05
CA THR A 108 -37.99 -28.93 -12.09
C THR A 108 -37.76 -27.53 -12.66
N GLN A 109 -37.36 -27.40 -13.93
CA GLN A 109 -37.25 -26.09 -14.60
C GLN A 109 -38.62 -25.38 -14.73
N ALA A 110 -39.70 -26.14 -15.00
CA ALA A 110 -41.05 -25.58 -15.05
C ALA A 110 -41.54 -25.08 -13.68
N ILE A 111 -41.14 -25.75 -12.60
CA ILE A 111 -41.45 -25.30 -11.23
C ILE A 111 -40.66 -24.03 -10.90
N LEU A 112 -39.38 -23.95 -11.25
CA LEU A 112 -38.54 -22.76 -11.03
C LEU A 112 -39.06 -21.52 -11.79
N ARG A 113 -39.51 -21.69 -13.03
CA ARG A 113 -40.15 -20.59 -13.80
C ARG A 113 -41.48 -20.11 -13.20
N LYS A 114 -42.17 -20.96 -12.43
CA LYS A 114 -43.44 -20.62 -11.78
C LYS A 114 -43.29 -19.84 -10.47
N VAL A 115 -42.07 -19.67 -9.97
CA VAL A 115 -41.79 -19.04 -8.66
C VAL A 115 -41.18 -17.64 -8.81
N GLN A 116 -41.01 -17.11 -10.02
CA GLN A 116 -40.62 -15.70 -10.20
C GLN A 116 -41.85 -14.78 -10.17
N PRO A 117 -41.87 -13.73 -9.32
CA PRO A 117 -42.92 -12.72 -9.34
C PRO A 117 -42.81 -11.87 -10.61
N VAL A 118 -43.95 -11.75 -11.28
CA VAL A 118 -44.20 -10.90 -12.43
C VAL A 118 -44.21 -9.44 -11.98
N ASP A 119 -43.37 -8.60 -12.58
CA ASP A 119 -43.77 -7.24 -12.91
C ASP A 119 -43.22 -6.85 -14.27
N VAL A 120 -44.15 -6.57 -15.17
CA VAL A 120 -43.99 -6.28 -16.59
C VAL A 120 -44.45 -4.84 -16.78
N VAL A 121 -43.60 -3.98 -17.36
CA VAL A 121 -44.05 -2.99 -18.34
C VAL A 121 -42.99 -2.89 -19.43
N ALA A 122 -43.35 -3.40 -20.60
CA ALA A 122 -42.62 -3.29 -21.85
C ALA A 122 -43.01 -1.99 -22.58
N THR A 123 -42.03 -1.38 -23.25
CA THR A 123 -42.26 -0.62 -24.49
C THR A 123 -41.18 -1.02 -25.49
N ASP A 124 -41.63 -1.73 -26.52
CA ASP A 124 -40.91 -2.13 -27.73
C ASP A 124 -40.47 -0.92 -28.56
N VAL A 125 -39.18 -0.86 -28.93
CA VAL A 125 -38.75 -0.51 -30.28
C VAL A 125 -37.60 -1.44 -30.66
N SER A 126 -37.84 -2.24 -31.69
CA SER A 126 -36.99 -3.31 -32.18
C SER A 126 -35.84 -2.78 -33.05
N HIS A 127 -34.60 -3.05 -32.66
CA HIS A 127 -33.52 -3.39 -33.60
C HIS A 127 -32.44 -4.23 -32.89
N SER A 128 -32.46 -5.52 -33.18
CA SER A 128 -31.32 -6.40 -33.44
C SER A 128 -29.96 -6.04 -32.80
N THR A 129 -29.70 -6.56 -31.60
CA THR A 129 -28.44 -7.25 -31.26
C THR A 129 -28.65 -8.05 -29.98
N ALA A 130 -28.24 -9.31 -30.01
CA ALA A 130 -28.18 -10.17 -28.84
C ALA A 130 -27.08 -9.65 -27.91
N PHE A 131 -27.43 -8.84 -26.90
CA PHE A 131 -26.55 -8.55 -25.78
C PHE A 131 -27.03 -9.33 -24.57
N SER A 132 -26.51 -10.56 -24.45
CA SER A 132 -26.31 -11.18 -23.14
C SER A 132 -25.19 -10.40 -22.45
N GLY A 133 -25.55 -9.26 -21.86
CA GLY A 133 -24.60 -8.40 -21.15
C GLY A 133 -24.25 -9.03 -19.80
N ASP A 134 -23.26 -9.91 -19.79
CA ASP A 134 -22.40 -10.01 -18.61
C ASP A 134 -21.78 -8.63 -18.43
N ASP A 135 -22.24 -7.89 -17.43
CA ASP A 135 -21.80 -6.52 -17.15
C ASP A 135 -20.37 -6.60 -16.59
N ALA A 136 -19.41 -6.79 -17.50
CA ALA A 136 -18.00 -6.97 -17.20
C ALA A 136 -17.52 -5.73 -16.45
N MET A 137 -17.11 -5.91 -15.20
CA MET A 137 -16.61 -4.84 -14.35
C MET A 137 -15.13 -4.67 -14.60
N ILE A 138 -14.71 -3.44 -14.87
CA ILE A 138 -13.32 -3.02 -15.04
C ILE A 138 -12.90 -2.12 -13.88
N THR A 139 -11.65 -2.25 -13.44
CA THR A 139 -11.04 -1.43 -12.40
C THR A 139 -10.00 -0.53 -13.04
N LEU A 140 -10.25 0.77 -13.11
CA LEU A 140 -9.29 1.73 -13.68
C LEU A 140 -8.47 2.38 -12.56
N ALA A 141 -7.16 2.51 -12.76
CA ALA A 141 -6.26 3.24 -11.89
C ALA A 141 -6.19 4.71 -12.34
N VAL A 142 -6.89 5.59 -11.63
CA VAL A 142 -6.90 7.02 -11.93
C VAL A 142 -5.72 7.70 -11.23
N GLN A 143 -4.80 8.26 -12.00
CA GLN A 143 -3.62 8.99 -11.51
C GLN A 143 -3.84 10.49 -11.56
N TRP A 144 -3.50 11.23 -10.51
CA TRP A 144 -3.55 12.70 -10.54
C TRP A 144 -2.51 13.32 -9.62
N ILE A 145 -2.23 14.60 -9.84
CA ILE A 145 -1.40 15.41 -8.94
C ILE A 145 -2.33 16.11 -7.96
N SER A 146 -2.19 15.78 -6.68
CA SER A 146 -2.91 16.44 -5.59
C SER A 146 -2.44 17.88 -5.39
N LEU A 147 -3.21 18.68 -4.64
CA LEU A 147 -2.86 20.07 -4.31
C LEU A 147 -1.49 20.21 -3.61
N SER A 148 -1.01 19.16 -2.93
CA SER A 148 0.32 19.12 -2.32
C SER A 148 1.45 18.86 -3.32
N GLY A 149 1.15 18.68 -4.60
CA GLY A 149 2.12 18.34 -5.65
C GLY A 149 2.53 16.87 -5.65
N SER A 150 1.95 16.03 -4.79
CA SER A 150 2.18 14.59 -4.79
C SER A 150 1.28 13.90 -5.80
N GLU A 151 1.87 12.98 -6.56
CA GLU A 151 1.15 12.03 -7.41
C GLU A 151 0.34 11.08 -6.53
N GLN A 152 -0.91 10.85 -6.92
CA GLN A 152 -1.86 9.97 -6.25
C GLN A 152 -2.44 9.01 -7.27
N THR A 153 -2.87 7.84 -6.81
CA THR A 153 -3.51 6.83 -7.64
C THR A 153 -4.70 6.24 -6.88
N GLU A 154 -5.86 6.23 -7.51
CA GLU A 154 -7.11 5.70 -6.95
C GLU A 154 -7.63 4.62 -7.89
N ARG A 155 -8.06 3.47 -7.34
CA ARG A 155 -8.62 2.39 -8.15
C ARG A 155 -10.15 2.47 -8.12
N ILE A 156 -10.74 2.82 -9.26
CA ILE A 156 -12.18 2.98 -9.40
C ILE A 156 -12.74 1.83 -10.23
N ARG A 157 -13.64 1.05 -9.62
CA ARG A 157 -14.35 -0.03 -10.30
C ARG A 157 -15.63 0.48 -10.95
N MET A 158 -15.84 0.18 -12.22
CA MET A 158 -17.03 0.54 -12.99
C MET A 158 -17.38 -0.54 -14.03
N PRO A 159 -18.62 -0.60 -14.54
CA PRO A 159 -18.94 -1.44 -15.69
C PRO A 159 -18.15 -0.98 -16.92
N GLN A 160 -17.67 -1.91 -17.74
CA GLN A 160 -16.95 -1.62 -18.99
C GLN A 160 -17.86 -0.92 -20.03
N THR A 161 -19.17 -1.14 -19.90
CA THR A 161 -20.23 -0.51 -20.70
C THR A 161 -20.62 0.89 -20.19
N ALA A 162 -20.20 1.28 -18.98
CA ALA A 162 -20.54 2.57 -18.40
C ALA A 162 -19.65 3.68 -18.97
N THR A 163 -20.20 4.89 -19.05
CA THR A 163 -19.47 6.03 -19.60
C THR A 163 -18.46 6.61 -18.62
N PHE A 164 -17.48 7.37 -19.12
CA PHE A 164 -16.52 8.09 -18.28
C PHE A 164 -17.17 9.17 -17.40
N ASP A 165 -18.42 9.57 -17.65
CA ASP A 165 -19.22 10.36 -16.71
C ASP A 165 -19.44 9.63 -15.36
N THR A 166 -19.55 8.30 -15.40
CA THR A 166 -19.62 7.47 -14.19
C THR A 166 -18.27 7.45 -13.47
N LEU A 167 -17.16 7.39 -14.21
CA LEU A 167 -15.81 7.50 -13.65
C LEU A 167 -15.60 8.87 -13.00
N LEU A 168 -16.03 9.93 -13.68
CA LEU A 168 -15.94 11.32 -13.22
C LEU A 168 -16.74 11.52 -11.94
N SER A 169 -17.98 11.08 -11.92
CA SER A 169 -18.86 11.19 -10.75
C SER A 169 -18.24 10.50 -9.55
N LYS A 170 -17.75 9.26 -9.71
CA LYS A 170 -17.08 8.51 -8.63
C LYS A 170 -15.78 9.18 -8.17
N PHE A 171 -14.95 9.63 -9.11
CA PHE A 171 -13.70 10.30 -8.80
C PHE A 171 -13.93 11.62 -8.04
N CYS A 172 -14.88 12.44 -8.50
CA CYS A 172 -15.28 13.67 -7.84
C CYS A 172 -15.86 13.42 -6.44
N GLU A 173 -16.66 12.36 -6.26
CA GLU A 173 -17.20 11.95 -4.96
C GLU A 173 -16.09 11.51 -3.99
N CYS A 174 -15.09 10.76 -4.46
CA CYS A 174 -13.97 10.30 -3.64
C CYS A 174 -13.08 11.46 -3.14
N HIS A 175 -12.94 12.51 -3.94
CA HIS A 175 -11.96 13.59 -3.73
C HIS A 175 -12.58 14.96 -3.43
N ASP A 176 -13.91 15.03 -3.27
CA ASP A 176 -14.65 16.27 -2.97
C ASP A 176 -14.39 17.37 -4.03
N LEU A 177 -14.35 16.97 -5.31
CA LEU A 177 -14.05 17.86 -6.45
C LEU A 177 -15.31 18.21 -7.23
N VAL A 178 -15.34 19.41 -7.81
CA VAL A 178 -16.38 19.78 -8.78
C VAL A 178 -16.05 19.17 -10.16
N PRO A 179 -17.00 18.47 -10.82
CA PRO A 179 -16.78 17.84 -12.13
C PRO A 179 -16.25 18.80 -13.22
N ALA A 180 -16.65 20.07 -13.16
CA ALA A 180 -16.20 21.10 -14.09
C ALA A 180 -14.68 21.37 -14.06
N GLY A 181 -14.00 20.99 -12.99
CA GLY A 181 -12.55 21.16 -12.82
C GLY A 181 -11.73 19.89 -13.08
N VAL A 182 -12.33 18.80 -13.56
CA VAL A 182 -11.63 17.53 -13.76
C VAL A 182 -11.72 17.10 -15.22
N ARG A 183 -10.60 16.67 -15.80
CA ARG A 183 -10.55 16.07 -17.14
C ARG A 183 -9.70 14.81 -17.13
N PHE A 184 -10.16 13.77 -17.80
CA PHE A 184 -9.41 12.53 -17.97
C PHE A 184 -8.61 12.55 -19.27
N VAL A 185 -7.43 11.94 -19.23
CA VAL A 185 -6.48 11.81 -20.32
C VAL A 185 -5.94 10.39 -20.32
N TYR A 186 -5.96 9.75 -21.47
CA TYR A 186 -5.36 8.45 -21.69
C TYR A 186 -4.46 8.52 -22.92
N ASP A 187 -3.22 8.04 -22.82
CA ASP A 187 -2.19 8.15 -23.85
C ASP A 187 -2.00 9.57 -24.45
N GLY A 188 -2.18 10.59 -23.61
CA GLY A 188 -2.07 11.99 -24.01
C GLY A 188 -3.28 12.54 -24.76
N VAL A 189 -4.33 11.73 -24.98
CA VAL A 189 -5.60 12.13 -25.58
C VAL A 189 -6.62 12.39 -24.49
N ALA A 190 -7.33 13.52 -24.56
CA ALA A 190 -8.41 13.82 -23.63
C ALA A 190 -9.60 12.89 -23.91
N ILE A 191 -10.08 12.23 -22.85
CA ILE A 191 -11.22 11.33 -22.91
C ILE A 191 -12.51 12.14 -22.90
N GLU A 192 -13.45 11.80 -23.79
CA GLU A 192 -14.81 12.36 -23.75
C GLU A 192 -15.67 11.65 -22.70
N LEU A 193 -16.40 12.41 -21.89
CA LEU A 193 -17.20 11.87 -20.77
C LEU A 193 -18.36 10.97 -21.22
N GLY A 194 -18.82 11.14 -22.46
CA GLY A 194 -19.89 10.33 -23.06
C GLY A 194 -19.41 8.98 -23.60
N ASP A 195 -18.10 8.77 -23.71
CA ASP A 195 -17.54 7.53 -24.23
C ASP A 195 -17.43 6.45 -23.13
N THR A 196 -17.20 5.21 -23.55
CA THR A 196 -16.99 4.04 -22.68
C THR A 196 -15.51 3.61 -22.67
N PRO A 197 -15.05 2.89 -21.63
CA PRO A 197 -13.73 2.27 -21.59
C PRO A 197 -13.38 1.43 -22.83
N GLU A 198 -14.35 0.69 -23.38
CA GLU A 198 -14.19 -0.10 -24.61
C GLU A 198 -13.79 0.75 -25.82
N ARG A 199 -14.22 2.03 -25.88
CA ARG A 199 -13.88 2.93 -26.98
C ARG A 199 -12.37 3.26 -27.05
N TYR A 200 -11.70 3.21 -25.91
CA TYR A 200 -10.27 3.50 -25.76
C TYR A 200 -9.45 2.21 -25.53
N ASP A 201 -10.06 1.04 -25.71
CA ASP A 201 -9.43 -0.28 -25.49
C ASP A 201 -8.86 -0.44 -24.07
N LEU A 202 -9.55 0.12 -23.06
CA LEU A 202 -9.11 0.02 -21.67
C LEU A 202 -9.42 -1.36 -21.06
N GLU A 203 -8.42 -1.94 -20.40
CA GLU A 203 -8.47 -3.21 -19.68
C GLU A 203 -8.44 -3.05 -18.14
N ASP A 204 -8.71 -4.14 -17.42
CA ASP A 204 -8.66 -4.12 -15.95
C ASP A 204 -7.25 -3.78 -15.44
N ASN A 205 -7.19 -2.76 -14.59
CA ASN A 205 -6.01 -2.12 -14.03
C ASN A 205 -5.28 -1.13 -14.93
N ASP A 206 -5.86 -0.74 -16.07
CA ASP A 206 -5.31 0.34 -16.89
C ASP A 206 -5.30 1.68 -16.18
N VAL A 207 -4.32 2.51 -16.56
CA VAL A 207 -4.04 3.79 -15.91
C VAL A 207 -4.61 4.94 -16.71
N VAL A 208 -5.47 5.75 -16.08
CA VAL A 208 -6.04 6.97 -16.67
C VAL A 208 -5.55 8.18 -15.88
N ASN A 209 -5.04 9.20 -16.58
CA ASN A 209 -4.58 10.43 -15.93
C ASN A 209 -5.75 11.41 -15.74
N ALA A 210 -5.97 11.87 -14.51
CA ALA A 210 -6.90 12.95 -14.20
C ALA A 210 -6.13 14.27 -14.00
N ILE A 211 -6.51 15.26 -14.78
CA ILE A 211 -6.04 16.64 -14.65
C ILE A 211 -7.09 17.40 -13.83
N VAL A 212 -6.70 17.82 -12.63
CA VAL A 212 -7.56 18.60 -11.72
C VAL A 212 -7.13 20.07 -11.78
N ASP A 213 -7.98 20.91 -12.35
CA ASP A 213 -7.83 22.36 -12.28
C ASP A 213 -8.30 22.84 -10.89
N SER A 214 -7.34 23.16 -10.02
CA SER A 214 -7.61 23.56 -8.64
C SER A 214 -8.44 24.85 -8.52
N ALA A 215 -8.41 25.73 -9.52
CA ALA A 215 -9.21 26.96 -9.52
C ALA A 215 -10.68 26.68 -9.83
N ALA A 216 -10.97 25.70 -10.68
CA ALA A 216 -12.33 25.31 -11.07
C ALA A 216 -12.92 24.18 -10.19
N ALA A 217 -12.08 23.29 -9.66
CA ALA A 217 -12.49 22.11 -8.90
C ALA A 217 -12.85 22.41 -7.43
N TYR A 218 -12.42 23.54 -6.88
CA TYR A 218 -12.59 23.92 -5.47
C TYR A 218 -13.38 25.23 -5.24
N VAL A 219 -14.11 25.73 -6.24
CA VAL A 219 -14.83 27.01 -6.12
C VAL A 219 -15.81 26.95 -4.95
N ALA A 220 -15.61 27.88 -4.00
CA ALA A 220 -16.32 27.99 -2.73
C ALA A 220 -17.84 27.93 -2.88
N SER A 221 -18.46 26.97 -2.20
CA SER A 221 -19.90 26.92 -1.96
C SER A 221 -20.35 28.15 -1.16
N LYS A 222 -20.92 29.14 -1.84
CA LYS A 222 -21.95 30.03 -1.30
C LYS A 222 -23.08 30.13 -2.32
N SER A 223 -24.14 29.35 -2.12
CA SER A 223 -25.46 29.44 -2.80
C SER A 223 -26.19 30.74 -2.36
N PRO A 224 -27.36 31.20 -2.92
CA PRO A 224 -28.54 30.39 -3.30
C PRO A 224 -29.45 30.90 -4.49
N ALA A 225 -30.34 30.02 -5.00
CA ALA A 225 -31.82 30.20 -5.10
C ALA A 225 -32.52 29.58 -6.35
N LYS A 226 -33.56 28.77 -6.05
CA LYS A 226 -34.81 28.46 -6.79
C LYS A 226 -34.78 27.68 -8.12
N SER A 227 -35.28 26.44 -8.07
CA SER A 227 -36.55 26.07 -8.73
C SER A 227 -37.20 24.88 -8.01
N MET A 228 -38.52 24.73 -8.19
CA MET A 228 -39.47 24.13 -7.27
C MET A 228 -39.79 22.66 -7.56
N ALA A 229 -40.01 21.89 -6.48
CA ALA A 229 -41.02 20.85 -6.29
C ALA A 229 -41.12 19.67 -7.28
N LYS A 230 -40.54 18.52 -6.88
CA LYS A 230 -41.29 17.30 -6.56
C LYS A 230 -40.41 16.37 -5.70
N SER A 231 -40.99 15.84 -4.63
CA SER A 231 -40.34 15.14 -3.51
C SER A 231 -39.31 14.07 -3.92
N PRO A 232 -38.19 13.95 -3.18
CA PRO A 232 -37.57 12.65 -2.99
C PRO A 232 -37.26 12.34 -1.53
N ALA A 233 -37.34 11.04 -1.23
CA ALA A 233 -37.03 10.44 0.05
C ALA A 233 -35.61 10.76 0.53
N LYS A 234 -35.44 10.84 1.86
CA LYS A 234 -34.19 10.97 2.62
C LYS A 234 -33.00 10.25 1.95
N SER A 235 -32.12 10.99 1.30
CA SER A 235 -30.75 10.58 1.02
C SER A 235 -29.85 11.19 2.11
N PRO A 236 -29.19 10.39 2.97
CA PRO A 236 -28.22 10.95 3.90
C PRO A 236 -26.95 11.29 3.11
N ALA A 237 -26.61 12.57 2.99
CA ALA A 237 -25.22 12.98 2.83
C ALA A 237 -24.48 12.49 4.08
N LYS A 238 -23.82 11.32 3.98
CA LYS A 238 -23.30 10.60 5.14
C LYS A 238 -22.10 11.35 5.70
N ASP A 239 -22.30 11.87 6.90
CA ASP A 239 -21.34 12.39 7.87
C ASP A 239 -20.05 11.52 7.92
N ILE A 240 -19.02 11.90 7.14
CA ILE A 240 -17.70 11.25 7.08
C ILE A 240 -16.73 12.08 7.90
N ILE A 241 -16.12 11.45 8.90
CA ILE A 241 -15.15 12.06 9.80
C ILE A 241 -13.77 11.41 9.62
N ARG A 242 -12.73 12.16 9.99
CA ARG A 242 -11.34 11.70 9.98
C ARG A 242 -11.00 11.28 11.39
N VAL A 243 -10.75 10.00 11.62
CA VAL A 243 -10.35 9.47 12.93
C VAL A 243 -8.86 9.18 12.88
N LYS A 244 -8.09 9.67 13.85
CA LYS A 244 -6.68 9.27 13.98
C LYS A 244 -6.61 7.96 14.75
N VAL A 245 -5.92 6.98 14.19
CA VAL A 245 -5.66 5.70 14.83
C VAL A 245 -4.16 5.54 14.99
N ARG A 246 -3.71 5.21 16.19
CA ARG A 246 -2.31 4.99 16.53
C ARG A 246 -2.13 3.57 17.02
N ARG A 247 -1.29 2.78 16.37
CA ARG A 247 -0.84 1.50 16.92
C ARG A 247 0.02 1.75 18.16
N THR A 248 -0.07 0.92 19.20
CA THR A 248 0.79 1.05 20.40
C THR A 248 2.27 1.13 19.99
N GLY A 249 2.96 2.24 20.33
CA GLY A 249 4.35 2.51 19.94
C GLY A 249 4.59 2.90 18.48
N GLY A 250 3.54 3.01 17.66
CA GLY A 250 3.59 3.29 16.23
C GLY A 250 3.29 4.75 15.86
N LYS A 251 3.26 5.01 14.54
CA LYS A 251 2.85 6.30 13.98
C LYS A 251 1.33 6.45 14.02
N ILE A 252 0.87 7.70 13.98
CA ILE A 252 -0.55 8.04 13.86
C ILE A 252 -0.93 7.97 12.39
N GLU A 253 -1.98 7.23 12.08
CA GLU A 253 -2.60 7.12 10.77
C GLU A 253 -4.01 7.72 10.80
N ILE A 254 -4.50 8.19 9.66
CA ILE A 254 -5.80 8.85 9.57
C ILE A 254 -6.74 7.99 8.73
N TYR A 255 -7.87 7.62 9.31
CA TYR A 255 -8.92 6.82 8.67
C TYR A 255 -10.14 7.71 8.39
N ARG A 256 -10.67 7.64 7.17
CA ARG A 256 -11.96 8.27 6.83
C ARG A 256 -13.06 7.24 7.09
N ILE A 257 -13.96 7.53 8.02
CA ILE A 257 -15.09 6.65 8.35
C ILE A 257 -16.34 7.47 8.59
N SER A 258 -17.52 6.95 8.23
CA SER A 258 -18.75 7.64 8.57
C SER A 258 -18.99 7.59 10.08
N SER A 259 -19.41 8.72 10.66
CA SER A 259 -19.79 8.82 12.08
C SER A 259 -20.88 7.80 12.45
N SER A 260 -21.75 7.49 11.50
CA SER A 260 -22.86 6.54 11.64
C SER A 260 -22.44 5.06 11.58
N MET A 261 -21.21 4.74 11.15
CA MET A 261 -20.73 3.37 11.05
C MET A 261 -20.28 2.82 12.42
N PRO A 262 -20.39 1.50 12.64
CA PRO A 262 -19.88 0.86 13.86
C PRO A 262 -18.36 0.94 13.95
N VAL A 263 -17.83 0.98 15.18
CA VAL A 263 -16.38 0.88 15.47
C VAL A 263 -15.76 -0.36 14.83
N GLN A 264 -16.52 -1.46 14.68
CA GLN A 264 -16.09 -2.66 13.97
C GLN A 264 -15.55 -2.37 12.57
N LYS A 265 -16.12 -1.42 11.83
CA LYS A 265 -15.63 -1.05 10.49
C LYS A 265 -14.27 -0.35 10.54
N LEU A 266 -14.04 0.48 11.56
CA LEU A 266 -12.75 1.12 11.80
C LEU A 266 -11.68 0.06 12.13
N LEU A 267 -12.03 -0.91 12.99
CA LEU A 267 -11.18 -2.05 13.34
C LEU A 267 -10.79 -2.87 12.10
N LEU A 268 -11.79 -3.28 11.29
CA LEU A 268 -11.54 -4.05 10.07
C LEU A 268 -10.67 -3.28 9.07
N SER A 269 -10.91 -1.96 8.93
CA SER A 269 -10.09 -1.11 8.08
C SER A 269 -8.64 -1.08 8.54
N PHE A 270 -8.41 -0.91 9.85
CA PHE A 270 -7.07 -0.94 10.44
C PHE A 270 -6.41 -2.31 10.23
N CYS A 271 -7.11 -3.41 10.52
CA CYS A 271 -6.59 -4.76 10.36
C CYS A 271 -6.23 -5.09 8.90
N ASN A 272 -7.01 -4.64 7.93
CA ASN A 272 -6.74 -4.86 6.51
C ASN A 272 -5.47 -4.15 6.01
N VAL A 273 -5.23 -2.94 6.51
CA VAL A 273 -4.02 -2.15 6.20
C VAL A 273 -2.80 -2.83 6.82
N HIS A 274 -2.91 -3.27 8.08
CA HIS A 274 -1.80 -3.80 8.86
C HIS A 274 -1.62 -5.33 8.75
N LYS A 275 -2.47 -6.02 7.99
CA LYS A 275 -2.51 -7.49 7.85
C LYS A 275 -2.62 -8.21 9.20
N LEU A 276 -3.45 -7.68 10.10
CA LEU A 276 -3.70 -8.22 11.43
C LEU A 276 -5.05 -8.95 11.48
N SER A 277 -5.21 -9.86 12.45
CA SER A 277 -6.51 -10.43 12.77
C SER A 277 -7.35 -9.43 13.58
N PRO A 278 -8.66 -9.27 13.30
CA PRO A 278 -9.55 -8.45 14.13
C PRO A 278 -9.63 -8.91 15.59
N ASP A 279 -9.44 -10.22 15.84
CA ASP A 279 -9.45 -10.80 17.17
C ASP A 279 -8.21 -10.43 18.00
N ASP A 280 -7.12 -10.02 17.32
CA ASP A 280 -5.84 -9.66 17.96
C ASP A 280 -5.72 -8.15 18.22
N VAL A 281 -6.75 -7.35 17.90
CA VAL A 281 -6.69 -5.89 17.96
C VAL A 281 -7.86 -5.31 18.74
N THR A 282 -7.54 -4.57 19.80
CA THR A 282 -8.48 -3.82 20.63
C THR A 282 -8.31 -2.32 20.38
N LEU A 283 -9.39 -1.64 19.98
CA LEU A 283 -9.41 -0.18 19.86
C LEU A 283 -9.74 0.46 21.21
N LYS A 284 -8.94 1.45 21.62
CA LYS A 284 -9.10 2.17 22.89
C LYS A 284 -9.13 3.67 22.65
N LEU A 285 -9.97 4.40 23.37
CA LEU A 285 -9.97 5.85 23.41
C LEU A 285 -9.67 6.29 24.84
N LEU A 286 -8.61 7.08 25.04
CA LEU A 286 -8.17 7.54 26.37
C LEU A 286 -7.94 6.41 27.40
N GLY A 287 -7.64 5.19 26.92
CA GLY A 287 -7.44 4.00 27.76
C GLY A 287 -8.66 3.08 27.86
N ASP A 288 -9.85 3.58 27.50
CA ASP A 288 -11.09 2.80 27.54
C ASP A 288 -11.32 2.05 26.23
N THR A 289 -11.65 0.75 26.33
CA THR A 289 -11.94 -0.08 25.15
C THR A 289 -13.23 0.35 24.47
N LEU A 290 -13.17 0.57 23.16
CA LEU A 290 -14.32 0.87 22.33
C LEU A 290 -15.12 -0.41 22.07
N GLU A 291 -16.44 -0.31 22.19
CA GLU A 291 -17.36 -1.40 21.85
C GLU A 291 -17.59 -1.41 20.35
N LEU A 292 -17.39 -2.58 19.72
CA LEU A 292 -17.38 -2.72 18.26
C LEU A 292 -18.75 -2.44 17.62
N ASP A 293 -19.83 -2.72 18.36
CA ASP A 293 -21.21 -2.63 17.88
C ASP A 293 -21.72 -1.19 17.86
N LYS A 294 -21.07 -0.30 18.61
CA LYS A 294 -21.47 1.10 18.76
C LYS A 294 -20.97 1.93 17.58
N PRO A 295 -21.76 2.93 17.13
CA PRO A 295 -21.33 3.82 16.05
C PRO A 295 -20.20 4.74 16.51
N ILE A 296 -19.38 5.22 15.58
CA ILE A 296 -18.30 6.18 15.87
C ILE A 296 -18.85 7.45 16.56
N SER A 297 -20.04 7.91 16.14
CA SER A 297 -20.72 9.07 16.72
C SER A 297 -21.09 8.89 18.20
N HIS A 298 -21.18 7.66 18.71
CA HIS A 298 -21.41 7.41 20.13
C HIS A 298 -20.28 7.95 21.00
N TYR A 299 -19.05 7.90 20.48
CA TYR A 299 -17.84 8.32 21.18
C TYR A 299 -17.48 9.78 20.91
N SER A 300 -18.29 10.51 20.12
CA SER A 300 -18.00 11.87 19.67
C SER A 300 -16.62 12.04 19.03
N LEU A 301 -16.10 10.98 18.40
CA LEU A 301 -14.77 11.00 17.80
C LEU A 301 -14.68 12.04 16.69
N ASP A 302 -13.64 12.86 16.73
CA ASP A 302 -13.35 13.87 15.70
C ASP A 302 -11.91 13.79 15.16
N SER A 303 -11.52 14.80 14.38
CA SER A 303 -10.19 14.88 13.75
C SER A 303 -9.02 15.12 14.70
N THR A 304 -9.30 15.44 15.96
CA THR A 304 -8.33 15.71 17.01
C THR A 304 -8.08 14.48 17.88
N ASP A 305 -9.09 13.63 18.06
CA ASP A 305 -9.01 12.41 18.85
C ASP A 305 -8.08 11.36 18.26
N VAL A 306 -7.37 10.65 19.15
CA VAL A 306 -6.48 9.54 18.79
C VAL A 306 -6.99 8.26 19.44
N VAL A 307 -7.46 7.35 18.60
CA VAL A 307 -7.82 5.98 18.99
C VAL A 307 -6.54 5.13 19.02
N GLU A 308 -6.26 4.49 20.13
CA GLU A 308 -5.14 3.57 20.27
C GLU A 308 -5.57 2.16 19.84
N ALA A 309 -4.89 1.61 18.84
CA ALA A 309 -5.03 0.22 18.45
C ALA A 309 -4.01 -0.61 19.25
N ALA A 310 -4.47 -1.15 20.38
CA ALA A 310 -3.73 -2.10 21.19
C ALA A 310 -3.83 -3.48 20.52
N CYS A 311 -2.71 -3.98 20.00
CA CYS A 311 -2.65 -5.33 19.48
C CYS A 311 -2.30 -6.25 20.66
N ASP A 312 -3.13 -7.25 20.97
CA ASP A 312 -2.84 -8.26 22.00
C ASP A 312 -1.71 -9.19 21.55
N GLN A 313 -1.45 -9.23 20.25
CA GLN A 313 -0.08 -9.34 19.77
C GLN A 313 0.68 -8.07 20.15
N ALA A 314 1.21 -8.04 21.38
CA ALA A 314 2.64 -7.75 21.48
C ALA A 314 3.23 -8.54 20.32
N ILE A 315 3.73 -7.85 19.29
CA ILE A 315 4.43 -8.52 18.20
C ILE A 315 5.31 -9.50 18.94
N ALA A 316 5.03 -10.79 18.81
CA ALA A 316 6.07 -11.76 19.06
C ALA A 316 7.11 -11.24 18.08
N GLU A 317 8.08 -10.46 18.59
CA GLU A 317 9.24 -10.07 17.82
C GLU A 317 9.59 -11.37 17.15
N ASP A 318 9.48 -11.38 15.81
CA ASP A 318 9.79 -12.57 15.04
C ASP A 318 11.04 -13.12 15.73
N PRO A 319 11.02 -14.31 16.37
CA PRO A 319 12.06 -14.65 17.35
C PRO A 319 13.44 -14.71 16.69
N THR A 320 13.43 -14.67 15.36
CA THR A 320 14.53 -14.57 14.41
C THR A 320 14.84 -13.14 13.96
N ALA A 321 14.16 -12.10 14.43
CA ALA A 321 14.36 -10.73 14.01
C ALA A 321 15.40 -10.03 14.88
N VAL A 322 16.44 -9.55 14.22
CA VAL A 322 17.63 -9.01 14.84
C VAL A 322 17.89 -7.61 14.26
N SER A 323 18.35 -6.69 15.09
CA SER A 323 18.82 -5.37 14.65
C SER A 323 20.26 -5.48 14.16
N VAL A 324 20.59 -4.87 13.03
CA VAL A 324 21.96 -4.77 12.50
C VAL A 324 22.24 -3.34 12.07
N ASN A 325 23.51 -2.94 12.09
CA ASN A 325 23.98 -1.63 11.67
C ASN A 325 24.70 -1.76 10.33
N LEU A 326 24.23 -1.06 9.31
CA LEU A 326 24.87 -1.03 7.99
C LEU A 326 25.80 0.18 7.90
N ARG A 327 27.09 -0.04 7.65
CA ARG A 327 28.09 1.01 7.42
C ARG A 327 28.40 1.15 5.93
N PHE A 328 28.17 2.32 5.35
CA PHE A 328 28.29 2.54 3.91
C PHE A 328 29.69 3.00 3.50
N LEU A 329 30.56 2.11 3.03
CA LEU A 329 31.91 2.49 2.61
C LEU A 329 31.92 3.18 1.23
N PRO A 330 32.81 4.19 1.00
CA PRO A 330 33.89 4.67 1.89
C PRO A 330 33.44 5.67 2.96
N SER A 331 32.15 5.99 3.02
CA SER A 331 31.59 6.82 4.09
C SER A 331 31.65 6.08 5.44
N THR A 332 31.63 6.81 6.54
CA THR A 332 31.45 6.26 7.89
C THR A 332 30.01 6.34 8.34
N GLU A 333 29.09 6.63 7.42
CA GLU A 333 27.65 6.69 7.70
C GLU A 333 27.13 5.31 8.06
N THR A 334 26.37 5.25 9.15
CA THR A 334 25.76 4.02 9.67
C THR A 334 24.25 4.16 9.73
N GLU A 335 23.53 3.10 9.39
CA GLU A 335 22.08 3.03 9.51
C GLU A 335 21.65 1.72 10.15
N ALA A 336 20.76 1.80 11.14
CA ALA A 336 20.17 0.62 11.76
C ALA A 336 19.05 0.02 10.89
N PHE A 337 19.07 -1.30 10.73
CA PHE A 337 18.05 -2.09 10.03
C PHE A 337 17.63 -3.27 10.91
N LYS A 338 16.31 -3.53 10.95
CA LYS A 338 15.79 -4.79 11.49
C LYS A 338 15.66 -5.80 10.35
N ILE A 339 16.22 -6.99 10.55
CA ILE A 339 16.26 -8.11 9.60
C ILE A 339 15.74 -9.37 10.27
N SER A 340 15.24 -10.34 9.49
CA SER A 340 14.95 -11.68 10.00
C SER A 340 16.11 -12.61 9.65
N THR A 341 16.63 -13.39 10.60
CA THR A 341 17.77 -14.30 10.38
C THR A 341 17.44 -15.38 9.35
N THR A 342 16.17 -15.72 9.17
CA THR A 342 15.74 -16.69 8.15
C THR A 342 15.65 -16.09 6.74
N ALA A 343 15.65 -14.76 6.62
CA ALA A 343 15.57 -14.08 5.32
C ALA A 343 16.91 -14.14 4.57
N LEU A 344 16.82 -14.12 3.24
CA LEU A 344 17.98 -14.11 2.35
C LEU A 344 18.65 -12.73 2.33
N VAL A 345 19.98 -12.70 2.22
CA VAL A 345 20.77 -11.46 2.15
C VAL A 345 20.26 -10.52 1.05
N LYS A 346 19.82 -11.05 -0.10
CA LYS A 346 19.25 -10.25 -1.21
C LYS A 346 18.04 -9.40 -0.81
N THR A 347 17.28 -9.81 0.21
CA THR A 347 16.11 -9.05 0.67
C THR A 347 16.54 -7.74 1.31
N LEU A 348 17.61 -7.75 2.10
CA LEU A 348 18.19 -6.54 2.67
C LEU A 348 18.89 -5.70 1.59
N VAL A 349 19.56 -6.33 0.62
CA VAL A 349 20.13 -5.61 -0.54
C VAL A 349 19.04 -4.83 -1.27
N GLN A 350 17.92 -5.48 -1.62
CA GLN A 350 16.78 -4.82 -2.26
C GLN A 350 16.24 -3.67 -1.41
N LYS A 351 16.09 -3.87 -0.10
CA LYS A 351 15.62 -2.83 0.84
C LYS A 351 16.54 -1.62 0.89
N VAL A 352 17.85 -1.83 0.92
CA VAL A 352 18.86 -0.77 0.91
C VAL A 352 18.88 -0.05 -0.43
N CYS A 353 18.82 -0.80 -1.54
CA CYS A 353 18.79 -0.25 -2.90
C CYS A 353 17.56 0.62 -3.13
N ALA A 354 16.37 0.16 -2.71
CA ALA A 354 15.14 0.94 -2.79
C ALA A 354 15.22 2.22 -1.94
N LYS A 355 15.81 2.15 -0.74
CA LYS A 355 15.92 3.30 0.17
C LYS A 355 16.92 4.36 -0.31
N ARG A 356 18.05 3.92 -0.90
CA ARG A 356 19.15 4.81 -1.32
C ARG A 356 19.22 5.05 -2.83
N HIS A 357 18.24 4.55 -3.59
CA HIS A 357 18.21 4.60 -5.06
C HIS A 357 19.50 4.04 -5.70
N LEU A 358 19.99 2.91 -5.15
CA LEU A 358 21.19 2.23 -5.64
C LEU A 358 20.81 1.06 -6.55
N ASP A 359 21.71 0.70 -7.45
CA ASP A 359 21.57 -0.50 -8.28
C ASP A 359 22.02 -1.75 -7.48
N PRO A 360 21.17 -2.79 -7.34
CA PRO A 360 21.51 -4.04 -6.67
C PRO A 360 22.77 -4.73 -7.20
N ALA A 361 23.12 -4.53 -8.47
CA ALA A 361 24.33 -5.12 -9.06
C ALA A 361 25.63 -4.59 -8.41
N HIS A 362 25.59 -3.36 -7.89
CA HIS A 362 26.73 -2.62 -7.35
C HIS A 362 26.78 -2.62 -5.82
N VAL A 363 25.86 -3.34 -5.16
CA VAL A 363 25.79 -3.41 -3.69
C VAL A 363 26.24 -4.78 -3.20
N ARG A 364 27.26 -4.79 -2.35
CA ARG A 364 27.75 -5.99 -1.67
C ARG A 364 27.79 -5.75 -0.17
N PHE A 365 27.40 -6.76 0.61
CA PHE A 365 27.51 -6.73 2.06
C PHE A 365 28.70 -7.54 2.52
N LYS A 366 29.39 -7.05 3.54
CA LYS A 366 30.47 -7.73 4.22
C LYS A 366 30.23 -7.75 5.72
N ILE A 367 30.54 -8.87 6.35
CA ILE A 367 30.59 -8.99 7.80
C ILE A 367 31.94 -9.62 8.17
N ASP A 368 32.61 -9.06 9.18
CA ASP A 368 33.95 -9.48 9.60
C ASP A 368 35.00 -9.58 8.47
N GLY A 369 34.82 -8.77 7.42
CA GLY A 369 35.67 -8.74 6.24
C GLY A 369 35.32 -9.76 5.15
N GLU A 370 34.40 -10.69 5.41
CA GLU A 370 33.92 -11.69 4.45
C GLU A 370 32.69 -11.20 3.67
N LEU A 371 32.60 -11.56 2.39
CA LEU A 371 31.46 -11.18 1.53
C LEU A 371 30.25 -12.08 1.81
N MET A 372 29.10 -11.44 2.06
CA MET A 372 27.83 -12.14 2.19
C MET A 372 27.25 -12.48 0.82
N HIS A 373 26.77 -13.72 0.65
CA HIS A 373 26.17 -14.22 -0.57
C HIS A 373 24.67 -13.89 -0.64
N PRO A 374 24.15 -13.31 -1.75
CA PRO A 374 22.77 -12.82 -1.84
C PRO A 374 21.70 -13.91 -1.63
N ASP A 375 21.98 -15.15 -2.04
CA ASP A 375 21.06 -16.28 -1.89
C ASP A 375 21.25 -17.10 -0.61
N GLN A 376 22.11 -16.65 0.32
CA GLN A 376 22.23 -17.27 1.64
C GLN A 376 21.36 -16.55 2.66
N PRO A 377 20.77 -17.27 3.63
CA PRO A 377 20.06 -16.67 4.74
C PRO A 377 21.02 -16.04 5.76
N PHE A 378 20.54 -15.04 6.48
CA PHE A 378 21.29 -14.36 7.53
C PHE A 378 21.71 -15.28 8.70
N SER A 379 20.99 -16.37 8.93
CA SER A 379 21.29 -17.38 9.95
C SER A 379 22.61 -18.11 9.72
N GLN A 380 23.24 -17.96 8.55
CA GLN A 380 24.57 -18.52 8.26
C GLN A 380 25.72 -17.61 8.71
N TYR A 381 25.41 -16.38 9.14
CA TYR A 381 26.40 -15.35 9.48
C TYR A 381 26.44 -15.01 10.97
N ASP A 382 25.82 -15.84 11.82
CA ASP A 382 25.87 -15.74 13.30
C ASP A 382 25.50 -14.33 13.84
N LEU A 383 24.40 -13.77 13.33
CA LEU A 383 23.89 -12.47 13.76
C LEU A 383 23.05 -12.60 15.05
N GLU A 384 23.57 -12.08 16.16
CA GLU A 384 22.97 -12.03 17.50
C GLU A 384 22.32 -10.68 17.83
N GLY A 385 22.76 -9.61 17.17
CA GLY A 385 22.22 -8.26 17.21
C GLY A 385 23.25 -7.17 17.40
N ASP A 386 22.90 -6.01 16.83
CA ASP A 386 23.70 -4.80 16.73
C ASP A 386 25.00 -4.95 15.93
N GLU A 387 25.18 -6.05 15.18
CA GLU A 387 26.36 -6.28 14.33
C GLU A 387 26.55 -5.19 13.30
N LEU A 388 27.81 -4.94 12.95
CA LEU A 388 28.18 -4.01 11.91
C LEU A 388 28.41 -4.75 10.60
N ILE A 389 27.55 -4.50 9.61
CA ILE A 389 27.69 -5.00 8.25
C ILE A 389 28.19 -3.86 7.37
N ASP A 390 29.32 -4.07 6.71
CA ASP A 390 29.88 -3.14 5.75
C ASP A 390 29.18 -3.25 4.40
N VAL A 391 28.59 -2.15 3.94
CA VAL A 391 28.04 -2.01 2.60
C VAL A 391 29.13 -1.46 1.68
N VAL A 392 29.57 -2.28 0.75
CA VAL A 392 30.55 -1.91 -0.27
C VAL A 392 29.79 -1.59 -1.56
N LEU A 393 29.94 -0.36 -2.02
CA LEU A 393 29.48 0.10 -3.32
C LEU A 393 30.60 -0.14 -4.32
N SER A 394 30.39 -1.03 -5.29
CA SER A 394 31.39 -1.40 -6.31
C SER A 394 31.13 -0.72 -7.63
#